data_AF-A0A3S1TH76-F1
#
_entry.id   AF-A0A3S1TH76-F1
#
_cell.length_a   1.000
_cell.length_b   1.000
_cell.length_c   1.000
_cell.angle_alpha   90.00
_cell.angle_beta   90.00
_cell.angle_gamma   90.00
#
_symmetry.space_group_name_H-M   'P 1'
#
loop_
_entity.id
_entity.type
_entity.pdbx_description
1 polymer ?
#
loop_
_entity_poly.entity_id
_entity_poly.type
_entity_poly.pdbx_seq_one_letter_code
_entity_poly.pdbx_strand_id
1 'polypeptide(L)'
;MADGICAEGVLVRLALHLPPTIGAAELAEVVLKVRPADTGDAARLRKVAGLLRCKPDVFAMLRATGGAVRHERNEDETNAAVVMLLASSFDAAAAISGAASVQLASFGDEERLTATTNEIVAWLEAREFTGRERSILDIGCGIGRFERALCKSFKRMVGIDISSRMISIASEQCAALGNVELRQTSGLDLADFDDASFDCVLAVDSFPYLVLAGMAERHFEEIARVLKRPGWLALLNYSYRGSLFSDRDDIGRLAQAHQLRVLIDGEKPFRSWDGNAFLLAR
;
A
#
# COMPACT_ATOMS: atom_id res chain seq x y z
N MET A 1 3.49 11.36 21.29
CA MET A 1 3.72 11.67 19.87
C MET A 1 5.22 11.77 19.69
N ALA A 2 5.88 10.76 19.10
CA ALA A 2 7.35 10.76 18.98
C ALA A 2 7.85 10.61 17.53
N ASP A 3 6.96 10.42 16.55
CA ASP A 3 7.38 9.84 15.25
C ASP A 3 7.28 10.80 14.04
N GLY A 4 7.26 12.12 14.24
CA GLY A 4 7.25 13.07 13.10
C GLY A 4 6.03 12.97 12.17
N ILE A 5 5.00 12.21 12.55
CA ILE A 5 3.78 11.93 11.78
C ILE A 5 3.02 13.24 11.49
N CYS A 6 2.55 13.45 10.26
CA CYS A 6 1.74 14.62 9.91
C CYS A 6 0.36 14.59 10.60
N ALA A 7 -0.36 15.72 10.64
CA ALA A 7 -1.69 15.77 11.25
C ALA A 7 -2.67 14.77 10.59
N GLU A 8 -2.50 14.53 9.29
CA GLU A 8 -3.29 13.59 8.54
C GLU A 8 -3.08 12.15 9.02
N GLY A 9 -1.83 11.72 9.20
CA GLY A 9 -1.51 10.40 9.76
C GLY A 9 -2.01 10.22 11.20
N VAL A 10 -2.02 11.29 12.00
CA VAL A 10 -2.63 11.27 13.34
C VAL A 10 -4.14 11.03 13.24
N LEU A 11 -4.84 11.72 12.33
CA LEU A 11 -6.28 11.55 12.13
C LEU A 11 -6.63 10.11 11.70
N VAL A 12 -5.86 9.53 10.78
CA VAL A 12 -6.03 8.11 10.38
C VAL A 12 -5.89 7.18 11.57
N ARG A 13 -4.83 7.34 12.37
CA ARG A 13 -4.61 6.51 13.57
C ARG A 13 -5.77 6.63 14.56
N LEU A 14 -6.29 7.84 14.77
CA LEU A 14 -7.46 8.05 15.62
C LEU A 14 -8.71 7.38 15.06
N ALA A 15 -8.92 7.42 13.74
CA ALA A 15 -10.05 6.75 13.09
C ALA A 15 -10.00 5.22 13.28
N LEU A 16 -8.81 4.62 13.18
CA LEU A 16 -8.61 3.17 13.28
C LEU A 16 -8.65 2.64 14.72
N HIS A 17 -8.11 3.38 15.69
CA HIS A 17 -7.86 2.84 17.04
C HIS A 17 -8.87 3.32 18.10
N LEU A 18 -9.61 4.40 17.84
CA LEU A 18 -10.62 4.85 18.80
C LEU A 18 -11.93 4.09 18.62
N PRO A 19 -12.69 3.85 19.71
CA PRO A 19 -14.01 3.27 19.63
C PRO A 19 -14.90 4.05 18.64
N PRO A 20 -15.77 3.36 17.88
CA PRO A 20 -16.67 4.00 16.91
C PRO A 20 -17.72 4.88 17.60
N THR A 21 -17.91 4.74 18.91
CA THR A 21 -18.85 5.53 19.73
C THR A 21 -18.42 6.99 19.87
N ILE A 22 -17.14 7.33 19.65
CA ILE A 22 -16.64 8.70 19.75
C ILE A 22 -16.78 9.38 18.38
N GLY A 23 -17.72 10.32 18.30
CA GLY A 23 -17.97 11.13 17.10
C GLY A 23 -16.89 12.18 16.83
N ALA A 24 -16.83 12.71 15.61
CA ALA A 24 -15.80 13.67 15.19
C ALA A 24 -15.79 14.94 16.06
N ALA A 25 -16.97 15.49 16.39
CA ALA A 25 -17.09 16.71 17.19
C ALA A 25 -16.60 16.51 18.63
N GLU A 26 -16.99 15.40 19.26
CA GLU A 26 -16.53 15.03 20.60
C GLU A 26 -15.01 14.83 20.62
N LEU A 27 -14.48 14.12 19.62
CA LEU A 27 -13.04 13.89 19.50
C LEU A 27 -12.27 15.20 19.31
N ALA A 28 -12.81 16.17 18.57
CA ALA A 28 -12.16 17.46 18.39
C ALA A 28 -12.00 18.21 19.73
N GLU A 29 -13.02 18.16 20.60
CA GLU A 29 -12.94 18.74 21.95
C GLU A 29 -11.89 18.03 22.82
N VAL A 30 -11.80 16.71 22.72
CA VAL A 30 -10.77 15.93 23.44
C VAL A 30 -9.38 16.29 22.96
N VAL A 31 -9.15 16.34 21.64
CA VAL A 31 -7.86 16.68 21.03
C VAL A 31 -7.37 18.06 21.46
N LEU A 32 -8.27 19.05 21.58
CA LEU A 32 -7.92 20.40 22.03
C LEU A 32 -7.60 20.49 23.53
N LYS A 33 -8.03 19.52 24.34
CA LYS A 33 -7.72 19.44 25.78
C LYS A 33 -6.38 18.76 26.06
N VAL A 34 -5.80 18.06 25.08
CA VAL A 34 -4.49 17.40 25.22
C VAL A 34 -3.41 18.46 25.40
N ARG A 35 -2.63 18.37 26.48
CA ARG A 35 -1.44 19.21 26.68
C ARG A 35 -0.27 18.62 25.90
N PRO A 36 0.21 19.28 24.84
CA PRO A 36 1.32 18.78 24.04
C PRO A 36 2.64 18.91 24.79
N ALA A 37 3.60 18.04 24.47
CA ALA A 37 4.94 18.08 25.05
C ALA A 37 5.76 19.27 24.51
N ASP A 38 5.48 19.72 23.28
CA ASP A 38 6.11 20.89 22.64
C ASP A 38 5.14 21.70 21.75
N THR A 39 5.64 22.79 21.17
CA THR A 39 4.86 23.71 20.33
C THR A 39 4.50 23.14 18.95
N GLY A 40 5.31 22.22 18.42
CA GLY A 40 5.05 21.54 17.14
C GLY A 40 3.87 20.57 17.25
N ASP A 41 3.85 19.81 18.34
CA ASP A 41 2.72 18.96 18.72
C ASP A 41 1.44 19.78 18.95
N ALA A 42 1.54 20.98 19.53
CA ALA A 42 0.41 21.89 19.72
C ALA A 42 -0.23 22.35 18.40
N ALA A 43 0.59 22.65 17.39
CA ALA A 43 0.11 23.04 16.06
C ALA A 43 -0.54 21.86 15.33
N ARG A 44 0.06 20.67 15.45
CA ARG A 44 -0.46 19.44 14.85
C ARG A 44 -1.82 19.06 15.42
N LEU A 45 -1.99 19.06 16.75
CA LEU A 45 -3.27 18.77 17.40
C LEU A 45 -4.36 19.77 17.01
N ARG A 46 -4.03 21.07 16.90
CA ARG A 46 -4.96 22.08 16.39
C ARG A 46 -5.42 21.79 14.95
N LYS A 47 -4.50 21.36 14.08
CA LYS A 47 -4.85 20.95 12.71
C LYS A 47 -5.76 19.71 12.70
N VAL A 48 -5.49 18.71 13.54
CA VAL A 48 -6.37 17.52 13.70
C VAL A 48 -7.77 17.92 14.16
N ALA A 49 -7.88 18.75 15.21
CA ALA A 49 -9.17 19.24 15.70
C ALA A 49 -9.93 20.06 14.63
N GLY A 50 -9.21 20.87 13.85
CA GLY A 50 -9.79 21.60 12.72
C GLY A 50 -10.35 20.67 11.65
N LEU A 51 -9.62 19.61 11.28
CA LEU A 51 -10.10 18.61 10.33
C LEU A 51 -11.35 17.88 10.85
N LEU A 52 -11.36 17.49 12.12
CA LEU A 52 -12.50 16.83 12.75
C LEU A 52 -13.77 17.70 12.77
N ARG A 53 -13.62 19.01 13.03
CA ARG A 53 -14.74 19.95 13.07
C ARG A 53 -15.25 20.32 11.67
N CYS A 54 -14.35 20.57 10.73
CA CYS A 54 -14.72 21.08 9.41
C CYS A 54 -15.06 19.97 8.41
N LYS A 55 -14.62 18.73 8.65
CA LYS A 55 -14.83 17.58 7.77
C LYS A 55 -15.25 16.32 8.54
N PRO A 56 -16.38 16.34 9.28
CA PRO A 56 -16.83 15.19 10.06
C PRO A 56 -17.10 13.96 9.18
N ASP A 57 -17.60 14.15 7.96
CA ASP A 57 -17.87 13.07 7.02
C ASP A 57 -16.59 12.36 6.55
N VAL A 58 -15.48 13.09 6.43
CA VAL A 58 -14.18 12.49 6.14
C VAL A 58 -13.77 11.57 7.26
N PHE A 59 -13.95 11.97 8.53
CA PHE A 59 -13.61 11.10 9.66
C PHE A 59 -14.49 9.84 9.70
N ALA A 60 -15.79 9.96 9.42
CA ALA A 60 -16.70 8.82 9.32
C ALA A 60 -16.30 7.88 8.18
N MET A 61 -15.97 8.41 7.00
CA MET A 61 -15.46 7.64 5.86
C MET A 61 -14.15 6.93 6.22
N LEU A 62 -13.19 7.59 6.87
CA LEU A 62 -11.94 6.97 7.30
C LEU A 62 -12.17 5.78 8.23
N ARG A 63 -13.11 5.91 9.18
CA ARG A 63 -13.50 4.81 10.07
C ARG A 63 -14.14 3.67 9.29
N ALA A 64 -15.06 3.98 8.39
CA ALA A 64 -15.78 2.97 7.62
C ALA A 64 -14.84 2.22 6.67
N THR A 65 -14.01 2.94 5.90
CA THR A 65 -13.05 2.35 4.96
C THR A 65 -11.96 1.57 5.70
N GLY A 66 -11.34 2.17 6.73
CA GLY A 66 -10.29 1.50 7.51
C GLY A 66 -10.80 0.30 8.31
N GLY A 67 -12.01 0.40 8.87
CA GLY A 67 -12.66 -0.70 9.60
C GLY A 67 -13.18 -1.83 8.71
N ALA A 68 -13.28 -1.62 7.39
CA ALA A 68 -13.68 -2.67 6.45
C ALA A 68 -12.55 -3.70 6.20
N VAL A 69 -11.29 -3.31 6.43
CA VAL A 69 -10.12 -4.16 6.21
C VAL A 69 -9.63 -4.75 7.52
N ARG A 70 -9.51 -6.08 7.57
CA ARG A 70 -8.99 -6.77 8.74
C ARG A 70 -7.46 -6.76 8.73
N HIS A 71 -6.87 -6.29 9.84
CA HIS A 71 -5.41 -6.22 10.02
C HIS A 71 -4.86 -7.28 10.98
N GLU A 72 -5.71 -8.22 11.39
CA GLU A 72 -5.38 -9.31 12.33
C GLU A 72 -5.83 -10.66 11.74
N ARG A 73 -5.21 -11.73 12.23
CA ARG A 73 -5.47 -13.12 11.82
C ARG A 73 -5.58 -13.97 13.07
N ASN A 74 -6.50 -14.93 13.07
CA ASN A 74 -6.61 -15.94 14.12
C ASN A 74 -5.70 -17.14 13.83
N GLU A 75 -5.22 -17.83 14.87
CA GLU A 75 -4.27 -18.93 14.76
C GLU A 75 -4.80 -20.14 13.96
N ASP A 76 -6.10 -20.35 13.95
CA ASP A 76 -6.79 -21.48 13.32
C ASP A 76 -7.16 -21.25 11.84
N GLU A 77 -7.00 -20.02 11.32
CA GLU A 77 -7.35 -19.71 9.95
C GLU A 77 -6.32 -20.24 8.95
N THR A 78 -6.78 -20.82 7.84
CA THR A 78 -5.88 -21.19 6.73
C THR A 78 -5.47 -19.96 5.93
N ASN A 79 -4.29 -20.01 5.28
CA ASN A 79 -3.82 -18.89 4.45
C ASN A 79 -4.85 -18.51 3.37
N ALA A 80 -5.45 -19.50 2.71
CA ALA A 80 -6.46 -19.27 1.67
C ALA A 80 -7.74 -18.61 2.22
N ALA A 81 -8.19 -18.99 3.42
CA ALA A 81 -9.33 -18.34 4.07
C ALA A 81 -9.05 -16.86 4.37
N VAL A 82 -7.83 -16.54 4.84
CA VAL A 82 -7.42 -15.15 5.10
C VAL A 82 -7.37 -14.34 3.80
N VAL A 83 -6.84 -14.91 2.70
CA VAL A 83 -6.83 -14.23 1.39
C VAL A 83 -8.24 -13.94 0.88
N MET A 84 -9.17 -14.91 0.96
CA MET A 84 -10.56 -14.71 0.54
C MET A 84 -11.28 -13.64 1.38
N LEU A 85 -11.01 -13.61 2.68
CA LEU A 85 -11.55 -12.56 3.55
C LEU A 85 -10.99 -11.20 3.17
N LEU A 86 -9.67 -11.09 2.97
CA LEU A 86 -9.02 -9.84 2.54
C LEU A 86 -9.61 -9.33 1.22
N ALA A 87 -9.86 -10.22 0.25
CA ALA A 87 -10.52 -9.85 -1.00
C ALA A 87 -11.91 -9.22 -0.75
N SER A 88 -12.71 -9.84 0.12
CA SER A 88 -14.04 -9.33 0.50
C SER A 88 -13.96 -8.00 1.27
N SER A 89 -12.97 -7.86 2.14
CA SER A 89 -12.68 -6.64 2.90
C SER A 89 -12.29 -5.47 1.99
N PHE A 90 -11.45 -5.71 0.98
CA PHE A 90 -11.08 -4.69 0.01
C PHE A 90 -12.22 -4.34 -0.94
N ASP A 91 -13.07 -5.31 -1.32
CA ASP A 91 -14.32 -5.03 -2.03
C ASP A 91 -15.21 -4.08 -1.21
N ALA A 92 -15.33 -4.30 0.11
CA ALA A 92 -16.09 -3.42 0.99
C ALA A 92 -15.44 -2.04 1.15
N ALA A 93 -14.12 -1.96 1.33
CA ALA A 93 -13.39 -0.70 1.44
C ALA A 93 -13.51 0.16 0.18
N ALA A 94 -13.33 -0.44 -0.99
CA ALA A 94 -13.46 0.22 -2.29
C ALA A 94 -14.90 0.70 -2.57
N ALA A 95 -15.92 0.03 -2.00
CA ALA A 95 -17.31 0.48 -2.05
C ALA A 95 -17.52 1.85 -1.40
N ILE A 96 -16.75 2.11 -0.33
CA ILE A 96 -16.88 3.30 0.50
C ILE A 96 -16.06 4.44 -0.13
N SER A 97 -14.81 4.17 -0.49
CA SER A 97 -13.94 5.14 -1.15
C SER A 97 -12.80 4.45 -1.88
N GLY A 98 -12.72 4.64 -3.20
CA GLY A 98 -11.60 4.15 -4.01
C GLY A 98 -10.26 4.67 -3.50
N ALA A 99 -10.08 5.99 -3.46
CA ALA A 99 -8.81 6.58 -3.02
C ALA A 99 -8.41 6.22 -1.58
N ALA A 100 -9.36 6.21 -0.63
CA ALA A 100 -9.04 5.85 0.76
C ALA A 100 -8.79 4.34 0.94
N SER A 101 -9.33 3.48 0.07
CA SER A 101 -9.11 2.03 0.15
C SER A 101 -7.67 1.61 -0.19
N VAL A 102 -6.98 2.38 -1.05
CA VAL A 102 -5.57 2.13 -1.43
C VAL A 102 -4.58 3.04 -0.72
N GLN A 103 -5.05 4.15 -0.16
CA GLN A 103 -4.25 5.04 0.67
C GLN A 103 -5.17 5.80 1.63
N LEU A 104 -5.34 5.29 2.85
CA LEU A 104 -6.29 5.87 3.82
C LEU A 104 -5.98 7.34 4.15
N ALA A 105 -4.70 7.73 4.16
CA ALA A 105 -4.26 9.12 4.36
C ALA A 105 -4.61 10.08 3.20
N SER A 106 -5.06 9.58 2.05
CA SER A 106 -5.60 10.42 0.97
C SER A 106 -6.90 11.13 1.39
N PHE A 107 -7.59 10.59 2.40
CA PHE A 107 -8.92 11.08 2.83
C PHE A 107 -9.98 10.99 1.74
N GLY A 108 -9.82 10.04 0.81
CA GLY A 108 -10.72 9.88 -0.33
C GLY A 108 -10.53 10.96 -1.40
N ASP A 109 -9.49 11.78 -1.29
CA ASP A 109 -9.20 12.88 -2.20
C ASP A 109 -8.21 12.42 -3.29
N GLU A 110 -8.67 12.50 -4.54
CA GLU A 110 -7.92 12.04 -5.72
C GLU A 110 -6.65 12.87 -5.98
N GLU A 111 -6.65 14.17 -5.65
CA GLU A 111 -5.46 15.01 -5.83
C GLU A 111 -4.36 14.61 -4.83
N ARG A 112 -4.74 14.34 -3.57
CA ARG A 112 -3.80 13.83 -2.55
C ARG A 112 -3.27 12.45 -2.89
N LEU A 113 -4.14 11.57 -3.38
CA LEU A 113 -3.72 10.26 -3.88
C LEU A 113 -2.72 10.41 -5.01
N THR A 114 -3.03 11.26 -5.99
CA THR A 114 -2.16 11.54 -7.14
C THR A 114 -0.81 12.12 -6.69
N ALA A 115 -0.79 13.05 -5.74
CA ALA A 115 0.44 13.63 -5.21
C ALA A 115 1.34 12.57 -4.56
N THR A 116 0.77 11.67 -3.77
CA THR A 116 1.54 10.57 -3.16
C THR A 116 2.03 9.58 -4.21
N THR A 117 1.19 9.24 -5.18
CA THR A 117 1.55 8.36 -6.31
C THR A 117 2.72 8.95 -7.09
N ASN A 118 2.70 10.25 -7.40
CA ASN A 118 3.78 10.94 -8.11
C ASN A 118 5.08 10.96 -7.32
N GLU A 119 5.02 11.08 -5.99
CA GLU A 119 6.21 11.00 -5.13
C GLU A 119 6.88 9.63 -5.22
N ILE A 120 6.08 8.55 -5.21
CA ILE A 120 6.57 7.18 -5.39
C ILE A 120 7.13 6.97 -6.80
N VAL A 121 6.43 7.44 -7.84
CA VAL A 121 6.89 7.36 -9.23
C VAL A 121 8.24 8.06 -9.41
N ALA A 122 8.39 9.28 -8.89
CA ALA A 122 9.65 10.01 -8.96
C ALA A 122 10.80 9.25 -8.27
N TRP A 123 10.52 8.58 -7.14
CA TRP A 123 11.51 7.74 -6.48
C TRP A 123 11.88 6.51 -7.30
N LEU A 124 10.92 5.85 -7.95
CA LEU A 124 11.18 4.70 -8.84
C LEU A 124 12.03 5.12 -10.06
N GLU A 125 11.71 6.25 -10.68
CA GLU A 125 12.44 6.79 -11.83
C GLU A 125 13.88 7.17 -11.45
N ALA A 126 14.07 7.83 -10.31
CA ALA A 126 15.40 8.20 -9.80
C ALA A 126 16.30 6.98 -9.50
N ARG A 127 15.72 5.78 -9.40
CA ARG A 127 16.40 4.51 -9.09
C ARG A 127 16.56 3.63 -10.32
N GLU A 128 16.28 4.20 -11.50
CA GLU A 128 16.32 3.51 -12.79
C GLU A 128 15.47 2.24 -12.80
N PHE A 129 14.37 2.21 -12.02
CA PHE A 129 13.44 1.09 -11.97
C PHE A 129 12.55 1.05 -13.23
N THR A 130 12.26 2.20 -13.81
CA THR A 130 11.44 2.32 -15.02
C THR A 130 12.28 2.16 -16.30
N GLY A 131 11.61 1.88 -17.43
CA GLY A 131 12.28 1.77 -18.73
C GLY A 131 11.29 1.41 -19.84
N ARG A 132 11.29 2.16 -20.95
CA ARG A 132 10.28 2.05 -22.01
C ARG A 132 10.21 0.69 -22.72
N GLU A 133 11.27 -0.12 -22.64
CA GLU A 133 11.30 -1.48 -23.17
C GLU A 133 11.00 -2.57 -22.12
N ARG A 134 10.89 -2.19 -20.85
CA ARG A 134 10.68 -3.12 -19.73
C ARG A 134 9.22 -3.54 -19.60
N SER A 135 8.99 -4.76 -19.16
CA SER A 135 7.70 -5.24 -18.65
C SER A 135 7.66 -5.16 -17.12
N ILE A 136 6.50 -4.81 -16.56
CA ILE A 136 6.27 -4.73 -15.12
C ILE A 136 5.04 -5.54 -14.69
N LEU A 137 5.17 -6.22 -13.54
CA LEU A 137 4.06 -6.79 -12.77
C LEU A 137 3.84 -5.94 -11.51
N ASP A 138 2.64 -5.43 -11.30
CA ASP A 138 2.22 -4.74 -10.07
C ASP A 138 1.35 -5.68 -9.22
N ILE A 139 1.83 -6.04 -8.03
CA ILE A 139 1.16 -6.96 -7.10
C ILE A 139 0.35 -6.15 -6.10
N GLY A 140 -0.97 -6.31 -6.14
CA GLY A 140 -1.91 -5.49 -5.40
C GLY A 140 -2.09 -4.12 -6.04
N CYS A 141 -2.41 -4.10 -7.35
CA CYS A 141 -2.55 -2.85 -8.11
C CYS A 141 -3.71 -1.96 -7.61
N GLY A 142 -4.61 -2.50 -6.80
CA GLY A 142 -5.76 -1.79 -6.26
C GLY A 142 -6.60 -1.19 -7.39
N ILE A 143 -6.84 0.12 -7.30
CA ILE A 143 -7.65 0.88 -8.28
C ILE A 143 -6.89 1.35 -9.52
N GLY A 144 -5.67 0.85 -9.79
CA GLY A 144 -4.95 1.14 -11.04
C GLY A 144 -4.13 2.43 -11.04
N ARG A 145 -3.78 2.97 -9.87
CA ARG A 145 -3.16 4.30 -9.75
C ARG A 145 -1.74 4.34 -10.33
N PHE A 146 -0.98 3.26 -10.19
CA PHE A 146 0.39 3.18 -10.70
C PHE A 146 0.41 2.86 -12.18
N GLU A 147 -0.53 2.05 -12.67
CA GLU A 147 -0.74 1.77 -14.09
C GLU A 147 -0.98 3.06 -14.86
N ARG A 148 -1.86 3.93 -14.36
CA ARG A 148 -2.09 5.26 -14.96
C ARG A 148 -0.84 6.14 -14.95
N ALA A 149 -0.10 6.13 -13.84
CA ALA A 149 1.04 7.02 -13.66
C ALA A 149 2.29 6.55 -14.43
N LEU A 150 2.48 5.24 -14.57
CA LEU A 150 3.68 4.61 -15.14
C LEU A 150 3.50 4.06 -16.55
N CYS A 151 2.29 4.08 -17.14
CA CYS A 151 2.04 3.49 -18.47
C CYS A 151 2.97 3.98 -19.58
N LYS A 152 3.47 5.23 -19.50
CA LYS A 152 4.42 5.78 -20.50
C LYS A 152 5.88 5.39 -20.24
N SER A 153 6.15 4.80 -19.09
CA SER A 153 7.49 4.44 -18.61
C SER A 153 7.80 2.95 -18.78
N PHE A 154 6.86 2.16 -19.28
CA PHE A 154 6.99 0.72 -19.52
C PHE A 154 6.39 0.30 -20.87
N LYS A 155 6.91 -0.79 -21.43
CA LYS A 155 6.40 -1.39 -22.67
C LYS A 155 5.06 -2.09 -22.46
N ARG A 156 4.96 -2.81 -21.34
CA ARG A 156 3.79 -3.59 -20.92
C ARG A 156 3.69 -3.56 -19.41
N MET A 157 2.49 -3.32 -18.90
CA MET A 157 2.17 -3.41 -17.48
C MET A 157 1.11 -4.48 -17.26
N VAL A 158 1.28 -5.29 -16.23
CA VAL A 158 0.26 -6.20 -15.72
C VAL A 158 0.01 -5.85 -14.26
N GLY A 159 -1.20 -5.42 -13.91
CA GLY A 159 -1.62 -5.24 -12.52
C GLY A 159 -2.50 -6.40 -12.08
N ILE A 160 -2.23 -6.93 -10.89
CA ILE A 160 -3.07 -7.97 -10.28
C ILE A 160 -3.57 -7.54 -8.90
N ASP A 161 -4.80 -7.94 -8.58
CA ASP A 161 -5.40 -7.73 -7.26
C ASP A 161 -6.35 -8.89 -6.92
N ILE A 162 -6.51 -9.18 -5.64
CA ILE A 162 -7.44 -10.22 -5.16
C ILE A 162 -8.90 -9.74 -5.20
N SER A 163 -9.11 -8.42 -5.09
CA SER A 163 -10.43 -7.80 -5.06
C SER A 163 -10.98 -7.61 -6.47
N SER A 164 -12.15 -8.22 -6.71
CA SER A 164 -12.87 -8.07 -7.98
C SER A 164 -13.30 -6.63 -8.23
N ARG A 165 -13.69 -5.89 -7.18
CA ARG A 165 -14.09 -4.48 -7.29
C ARG A 165 -12.90 -3.58 -7.59
N MET A 166 -11.74 -3.81 -6.96
CA MET A 166 -10.51 -3.07 -7.26
C MET A 166 -10.16 -3.19 -8.75
N ILE A 167 -10.17 -4.42 -9.29
CA ILE A 167 -9.92 -4.67 -10.71
C ILE A 167 -10.97 -4.00 -11.61
N SER A 168 -12.25 -3.99 -11.24
CA SER A 168 -13.29 -3.28 -12.00
C SER A 168 -12.97 -1.78 -12.08
N ILE A 169 -12.67 -1.15 -10.95
CA ILE A 169 -12.34 0.29 -10.89
C ILE A 169 -11.06 0.56 -11.69
N ALA A 170 -10.02 -0.25 -11.50
CA ALA A 170 -8.77 -0.11 -12.23
C ALA A 170 -8.96 -0.23 -13.74
N SER A 171 -9.81 -1.16 -14.18
CA SER A 171 -10.12 -1.38 -15.60
C SER A 171 -10.83 -0.18 -16.21
N GLU A 172 -11.78 0.42 -15.51
CA GLU A 172 -12.43 1.67 -15.92
C GLU A 172 -11.43 2.82 -16.01
N GLN A 173 -10.57 2.96 -15.00
CA GLN A 173 -9.55 4.00 -14.93
C GLN A 173 -8.46 3.87 -16.01
N CYS A 174 -8.14 2.64 -16.42
CA CYS A 174 -7.09 2.32 -17.38
C CYS A 174 -7.63 1.98 -18.78
N ALA A 175 -8.93 2.12 -19.05
CA ALA A 175 -9.58 1.65 -20.28
C ALA A 175 -8.95 2.20 -21.58
N ALA A 176 -8.36 3.41 -21.52
CA ALA A 176 -7.70 4.04 -22.67
C ALA A 176 -6.22 3.65 -22.85
N LEU A 177 -5.65 2.83 -21.96
CA LEU A 177 -4.23 2.48 -21.92
C LEU A 177 -3.98 1.15 -22.63
N GLY A 178 -3.50 1.22 -23.89
CA GLY A 178 -3.30 0.03 -24.72
C GLY A 178 -2.19 -0.93 -24.29
N ASN A 179 -1.39 -0.58 -23.28
CA ASN A 179 -0.28 -1.39 -22.78
C ASN A 179 -0.46 -1.86 -21.32
N VAL A 180 -1.63 -1.64 -20.74
CA VAL A 180 -1.98 -2.04 -19.38
C VAL A 180 -2.96 -3.21 -19.43
N GLU A 181 -2.65 -4.25 -18.69
CA GLU A 181 -3.50 -5.41 -18.48
C GLU A 181 -3.81 -5.55 -17.00
N LEU A 182 -5.09 -5.73 -16.65
CA LEU A 182 -5.54 -5.84 -15.26
C LEU A 182 -6.27 -7.16 -15.08
N ARG A 183 -5.91 -7.92 -14.04
CA ARG A 183 -6.46 -9.26 -13.79
C ARG A 183 -6.73 -9.48 -12.32
N GLN A 184 -7.84 -10.12 -12.01
CA GLN A 184 -8.05 -10.66 -10.67
C GLN A 184 -7.13 -11.87 -10.47
N THR A 185 -6.47 -11.96 -9.32
CA THR A 185 -5.63 -13.11 -8.93
C THR A 185 -6.25 -13.89 -7.77
N SER A 186 -5.83 -15.15 -7.61
CA SER A 186 -6.14 -15.95 -6.42
C SER A 186 -5.48 -15.38 -5.16
N GLY A 187 -4.37 -14.63 -5.30
CA GLY A 187 -3.54 -14.19 -4.19
C GLY A 187 -2.77 -15.31 -3.48
N LEU A 188 -2.74 -16.51 -4.08
CA LEU A 188 -2.05 -17.68 -3.50
C LEU A 188 -0.68 -17.92 -4.15
N ASP A 189 -0.47 -17.47 -5.39
CA ASP A 189 0.77 -17.59 -6.15
C ASP A 189 0.72 -16.70 -7.41
N LEU A 190 1.76 -16.82 -8.25
CA LEU A 190 1.90 -16.16 -9.54
C LEU A 190 1.98 -17.20 -10.67
N ALA A 191 1.31 -18.36 -10.51
CA ALA A 191 1.43 -19.49 -11.44
C ALA A 191 0.93 -19.16 -12.86
N ASP A 192 0.10 -18.14 -13.02
CA ASP A 192 -0.39 -17.65 -14.32
C ASP A 192 0.69 -16.94 -15.16
N PHE A 193 1.89 -16.75 -14.59
CA PHE A 193 3.00 -16.08 -15.26
C PHE A 193 4.19 -17.02 -15.44
N ASP A 194 4.77 -17.00 -16.65
CA ASP A 194 5.96 -17.75 -16.99
C ASP A 194 7.19 -17.24 -16.23
N ASP A 195 8.18 -18.12 -16.10
CA ASP A 195 9.50 -17.78 -15.58
C ASP A 195 10.15 -16.66 -16.40
N ALA A 196 10.86 -15.75 -15.73
CA ALA A 196 11.59 -14.65 -16.36
C ALA A 196 10.75 -13.82 -17.37
N SER A 197 9.48 -13.57 -17.05
CA SER A 197 8.54 -12.84 -17.90
C SER A 197 8.54 -11.31 -17.65
N PHE A 198 9.03 -10.86 -16.49
CA PHE A 198 9.02 -9.45 -16.10
C PHE A 198 10.42 -8.87 -15.85
N ASP A 199 10.68 -7.67 -16.35
CA ASP A 199 11.89 -6.92 -16.00
C ASP A 199 11.77 -6.30 -14.60
N CYS A 200 10.56 -5.90 -14.22
CA CYS A 200 10.29 -5.25 -12.94
C CYS A 200 9.08 -5.89 -12.24
N VAL A 201 9.15 -5.99 -10.92
CA VAL A 201 7.99 -6.30 -10.05
C VAL A 201 7.84 -5.17 -9.04
N LEU A 202 6.63 -4.64 -8.92
CA LEU A 202 6.25 -3.60 -7.98
C LEU A 202 5.25 -4.18 -6.99
N ALA A 203 5.40 -3.83 -5.71
CA ALA A 203 4.42 -4.12 -4.69
C ALA A 203 4.37 -2.94 -3.72
N VAL A 204 3.29 -2.15 -3.77
CA VAL A 204 3.12 -0.97 -2.91
C VAL A 204 1.99 -1.20 -1.93
N ASP A 205 2.35 -1.33 -0.66
CA ASP A 205 1.42 -1.56 0.45
C ASP A 205 0.57 -2.84 0.32
N SER A 206 1.02 -3.81 -0.48
CA SER A 206 0.35 -5.11 -0.67
C SER A 206 0.97 -6.23 0.17
N PHE A 207 2.29 -6.21 0.36
CA PHE A 207 3.00 -7.18 1.20
C PHE A 207 2.54 -7.26 2.65
N PRO A 208 2.07 -6.18 3.32
CA PRO A 208 1.56 -6.32 4.69
C PRO A 208 0.41 -7.31 4.80
N TYR A 209 -0.42 -7.40 3.75
CA TYR A 209 -1.53 -8.35 3.67
C TYR A 209 -1.08 -9.75 3.28
N LEU A 210 -0.02 -9.89 2.48
CA LEU A 210 0.63 -11.18 2.22
C LEU A 210 1.32 -11.73 3.49
N VAL A 211 1.95 -10.87 4.29
CA VAL A 211 2.52 -11.24 5.60
C VAL A 211 1.40 -11.70 6.53
N LEU A 212 0.31 -10.92 6.62
CA LEU A 212 -0.86 -11.29 7.42
C LEU A 212 -1.45 -12.65 6.99
N ALA A 213 -1.57 -12.89 5.69
CA ALA A 213 -2.08 -14.14 5.14
C ALA A 213 -1.09 -15.31 5.22
N GLY A 214 0.15 -15.11 5.68
CA GLY A 214 1.18 -16.16 5.68
C GLY A 214 1.66 -16.54 4.28
N MET A 215 1.56 -15.63 3.31
CA MET A 215 1.85 -15.83 1.89
C MET A 215 3.10 -15.09 1.40
N ALA A 216 3.73 -14.26 2.24
CA ALA A 216 4.85 -13.41 1.86
C ALA A 216 6.06 -14.19 1.32
N GLU A 217 6.48 -15.28 1.98
CA GLU A 217 7.63 -16.07 1.52
C GLU A 217 7.37 -16.71 0.16
N ARG A 218 6.19 -17.33 -0.02
CA ARG A 218 5.77 -17.94 -1.28
C ARG A 218 5.70 -16.91 -2.41
N HIS A 219 5.15 -15.72 -2.14
CA HIS A 219 5.12 -14.66 -3.14
C HIS A 219 6.52 -14.15 -3.46
N PHE A 220 7.43 -14.08 -2.49
CA PHE A 220 8.81 -13.69 -2.77
C PHE A 220 9.53 -14.71 -3.67
N GLU A 221 9.34 -16.01 -3.42
CA GLU A 221 9.84 -17.08 -4.30
C GLU A 221 9.30 -16.95 -5.73
N GLU A 222 7.98 -16.75 -5.86
CA GLU A 222 7.32 -16.58 -7.15
C GLU A 222 7.76 -15.30 -7.87
N ILE A 223 7.95 -14.19 -7.13
CA ILE A 223 8.52 -12.94 -7.66
C ILE A 223 9.92 -13.19 -8.20
N ALA A 224 10.75 -13.91 -7.45
CA ALA A 224 12.06 -14.29 -7.94
C ALA A 224 11.92 -15.11 -9.22
N ARG A 225 11.04 -16.12 -9.29
CA ARG A 225 10.81 -16.94 -10.50
C ARG A 225 10.44 -16.11 -11.72
N VAL A 226 9.46 -15.21 -11.61
CA VAL A 226 8.94 -14.42 -12.75
C VAL A 226 9.86 -13.27 -13.18
N LEU A 227 10.80 -12.84 -12.33
CA LEU A 227 11.77 -11.79 -12.66
C LEU A 227 12.84 -12.27 -13.65
N LYS A 228 13.17 -11.46 -14.64
CA LYS A 228 14.32 -11.65 -15.53
C LYS A 228 15.65 -11.47 -14.81
N ARG A 229 16.74 -11.78 -15.51
CA ARG A 229 18.12 -11.45 -15.13
C ARG A 229 18.76 -10.61 -16.24
N PRO A 230 19.11 -9.34 -16.00
CA PRO A 230 18.81 -8.57 -14.79
C PRO A 230 17.29 -8.29 -14.64
N GLY A 231 16.84 -8.13 -13.40
CA GLY A 231 15.46 -7.72 -13.07
C GLY A 231 15.38 -7.02 -11.72
N TRP A 232 14.32 -6.24 -11.47
CA TRP A 232 14.20 -5.42 -10.26
C TRP A 232 12.90 -5.66 -9.50
N LEU A 233 12.99 -5.68 -8.18
CA LEU A 233 11.86 -5.75 -7.27
C LEU A 233 11.82 -4.49 -6.41
N ALA A 234 10.74 -3.72 -6.49
CA ALA A 234 10.45 -2.62 -5.57
C ALA A 234 9.34 -3.06 -4.61
N LEU A 235 9.71 -3.28 -3.34
CA LEU A 235 8.78 -3.59 -2.25
C LEU A 235 8.65 -2.35 -1.37
N LEU A 236 7.50 -1.70 -1.43
CA LEU A 236 7.22 -0.53 -0.61
C LEU A 236 6.23 -0.91 0.49
N ASN A 237 6.71 -0.89 1.72
CA ASN A 237 6.08 -1.38 2.94
C ASN A 237 5.89 -2.91 2.96
N TYR A 238 6.74 -3.61 3.72
CA TYR A 238 6.74 -5.08 3.79
C TYR A 238 5.71 -5.62 4.79
N SER A 239 5.61 -5.03 5.98
CA SER A 239 4.67 -5.49 6.99
C SER A 239 4.13 -4.35 7.86
N TYR A 240 2.99 -4.59 8.51
CA TYR A 240 2.47 -3.72 9.56
C TYR A 240 2.93 -4.16 10.97
N ARG A 241 3.95 -5.02 11.10
CA ARG A 241 4.48 -5.48 12.41
C ARG A 241 5.17 -4.36 13.20
N GLY A 242 5.48 -3.24 12.56
CA GLY A 242 6.14 -2.09 13.19
C GLY A 242 7.61 -2.31 13.54
N SER A 243 8.22 -3.40 13.06
CA SER A 243 9.63 -3.75 13.28
C SER A 243 10.41 -3.76 11.98
N LEU A 244 11.07 -2.64 11.66
CA LEU A 244 11.95 -2.57 10.49
C LEU A 244 13.10 -3.60 10.60
N PHE A 245 13.57 -3.90 11.80
CA PHE A 245 14.57 -4.94 12.02
C PHE A 245 14.09 -6.32 11.52
N SER A 246 12.87 -6.71 11.88
CA SER A 246 12.28 -7.98 11.44
C SER A 246 12.03 -8.01 9.93
N ASP A 247 11.60 -6.90 9.35
CA ASP A 247 11.38 -6.80 7.90
C ASP A 247 12.69 -6.92 7.11
N ARG A 248 13.77 -6.29 7.60
CA ARG A 248 15.12 -6.41 7.00
C ARG A 248 15.66 -7.84 7.09
N ASP A 249 15.45 -8.51 8.22
CA ASP A 249 15.89 -9.89 8.41
C ASP A 249 15.17 -10.85 7.44
N ASP A 250 13.84 -10.74 7.35
CA ASP A 250 13.03 -11.53 6.42
C ASP A 250 13.44 -11.29 4.96
N ILE A 251 13.53 -10.02 4.54
CA ILE A 251 13.91 -9.66 3.16
C ILE A 251 15.35 -10.10 2.86
N GLY A 252 16.28 -9.93 3.80
CA GLY A 252 17.67 -10.34 3.63
C GLY A 252 17.81 -11.85 3.42
N ARG A 253 17.12 -12.65 4.25
CA ARG A 253 17.07 -14.11 4.13
C ARG A 253 16.46 -14.54 2.80
N LEU A 254 15.31 -13.97 2.42
CA LEU A 254 14.62 -14.30 1.17
C LEU A 254 15.45 -13.88 -0.06
N ALA A 255 16.07 -12.71 -0.03
CA ALA A 255 16.95 -12.24 -1.09
C ALA A 255 18.15 -13.19 -1.27
N GLN A 256 18.79 -13.60 -0.18
CA GLN A 256 19.87 -14.59 -0.23
C GLN A 256 19.41 -15.93 -0.80
N ALA A 257 18.28 -16.45 -0.33
CA ALA A 257 17.74 -17.74 -0.77
C ALA A 257 17.43 -17.77 -2.28
N HIS A 258 16.97 -16.64 -2.85
CA HIS A 258 16.56 -16.55 -4.24
C HIS A 258 17.52 -15.81 -5.17
N GLN A 259 18.74 -15.51 -4.68
CA GLN A 259 19.81 -14.85 -5.44
C GLN A 259 19.45 -13.43 -5.89
N LEU A 260 18.76 -12.66 -5.05
CA LEU A 260 18.58 -11.22 -5.24
C LEU A 260 19.56 -10.45 -4.36
N ARG A 261 20.05 -9.32 -4.87
CA ARG A 261 20.86 -8.35 -4.14
C ARG A 261 19.99 -7.20 -3.67
N VAL A 262 20.00 -6.94 -2.36
CA VAL A 262 19.36 -5.75 -1.78
C VAL A 262 20.18 -4.50 -2.14
N LEU A 263 19.55 -3.56 -2.83
CA LEU A 263 20.12 -2.26 -3.20
C LEU A 263 19.70 -1.15 -2.23
N ILE A 264 18.45 -1.22 -1.75
CA ILE A 264 17.89 -0.31 -0.74
C ILE A 264 17.25 -1.17 0.34
N ASP A 265 17.62 -0.91 1.59
CA ASP A 265 17.29 -1.73 2.76
C ASP A 265 16.42 -0.95 3.77
N GLY A 266 15.16 -0.70 3.40
CA GLY A 266 14.16 -0.12 4.30
C GLY A 266 14.38 1.37 4.62
N GLU A 267 14.59 2.18 3.58
CA GLU A 267 14.63 3.63 3.71
C GLU A 267 13.22 4.23 3.87
N LYS A 268 13.11 5.47 4.35
CA LYS A 268 11.84 6.24 4.37
C LYS A 268 11.94 7.45 3.43
N PRO A 269 11.85 7.24 2.11
CA PRO A 269 12.11 8.30 1.14
C PRO A 269 10.92 9.25 0.94
N PHE A 270 9.73 8.88 1.40
CA PHE A 270 8.48 9.59 1.11
C PHE A 270 8.09 10.55 2.23
N ARG A 271 7.60 11.73 1.86
CA ARG A 271 7.08 12.76 2.76
C ARG A 271 5.61 12.55 3.06
N SER A 272 4.86 12.04 2.09
CA SER A 272 3.39 11.91 2.15
C SER A 272 2.92 10.54 2.63
N TRP A 273 3.87 9.60 2.82
CA TRP A 273 3.61 8.23 3.24
C TRP A 273 4.78 7.70 4.09
N ASP A 274 4.49 6.87 5.09
CA ASP A 274 5.47 6.42 6.09
C ASP A 274 5.99 4.99 5.86
N GLY A 275 5.68 4.39 4.72
CA GLY A 275 6.15 3.05 4.32
C GLY A 275 7.65 2.98 4.09
N ASN A 276 8.25 1.86 4.49
CA ASN A 276 9.67 1.58 4.26
C ASN A 276 9.88 1.08 2.83
N ALA A 277 10.86 1.63 2.12
CA ALA A 277 11.18 1.24 0.75
C ALA A 277 12.33 0.23 0.70
N PHE A 278 12.13 -0.84 -0.04
CA PHE A 278 13.16 -1.82 -0.39
C PHE A 278 13.26 -1.94 -1.91
N LEU A 279 14.49 -2.01 -2.40
CA LEU A 279 14.78 -2.22 -3.82
C LEU A 279 15.79 -3.35 -3.94
N LEU A 280 15.47 -4.36 -4.75
CA LEU A 280 16.31 -5.52 -4.97
C LEU A 280 16.56 -5.72 -6.47
N ALA A 281 17.70 -6.31 -6.80
CA ALA A 281 18.07 -6.71 -8.16
C ALA A 281 18.37 -8.20 -8.24
N ARG A 282 17.81 -8.88 -9.25
CA ARG A 282 18.05 -10.30 -9.55
C ARG A 282 19.18 -10.48 -10.58
#